data_AF-A0A7C4M4K4-F1
#
_entry.id   AF-A0A7C4M4K4-F1
#
_cell.length_a   1.000
_cell.length_b   1.000
_cell.length_c   1.000
_cell.angle_alpha   90.00
_cell.angle_beta   90.00
_cell.angle_gamma   90.00
#
_symmetry.space_group_name_H-M   'P 1'
#
loop_
_entity.id
_entity.type
_entity.pdbx_description
1 polymer ?
#
loop_
_entity_poly.entity_id
_entity_poly.type
_entity_poly.pdbx_seq_one_letter_code
_entity_poly.pdbx_strand_id
1 'polypeptide(L)'
;MRSYLDLISKPLELIGLLLIILGVAILVIGLVIAYTPELRRLYNQIPDDFKPLILISVRIGSVDIMISPILIAVLTILYLILLYKL
;
A
#
# COMPACT_ATOMS: atom_id res chain seq x y z
N MET A 1 9.67 6.65 -35.73
CA MET A 1 8.97 7.33 -34.61
C MET A 1 8.33 6.38 -33.58
N ARG A 2 8.06 5.09 -33.88
CA ARG A 2 7.59 4.10 -32.89
C ARG A 2 8.61 3.72 -31.80
N SER A 3 9.91 3.79 -32.11
CA SER A 3 10.98 3.32 -31.21
C SER A 3 11.16 4.12 -29.91
N TYR A 4 10.74 5.38 -29.85
CA TYR A 4 10.85 6.20 -28.63
C TYR A 4 9.70 5.93 -27.65
N LEU A 5 8.50 5.63 -28.17
CA LEU A 5 7.34 5.28 -27.34
C LEU A 5 7.51 3.91 -26.67
N ASP A 6 8.08 2.93 -27.38
CA ASP A 6 8.40 1.60 -26.80
C ASP A 6 9.53 1.63 -25.77
N LEU A 7 10.43 2.62 -25.84
CA LEU A 7 11.52 2.78 -24.87
C LEU A 7 11.03 3.34 -23.53
N ILE A 8 9.95 4.13 -23.56
CA ILE A 8 9.36 4.78 -22.39
C ILE A 8 8.17 3.97 -21.84
N SER A 9 7.44 3.23 -22.68
CA SER A 9 6.28 2.44 -22.26
C SER A 9 6.66 1.27 -21.36
N LYS A 10 7.75 0.55 -21.66
CA LYS A 10 8.21 -0.60 -20.85
C LYS A 10 8.51 -0.26 -19.39
N PRO A 11 9.30 0.78 -19.07
CA PRO A 11 9.51 1.16 -17.68
C PRO A 11 8.23 1.67 -17.02
N LEU A 12 7.34 2.35 -17.77
CA LEU A 12 6.07 2.83 -17.25
C LEU A 12 5.11 1.69 -16.90
N GLU A 13 5.03 0.66 -17.74
CA GLU A 13 4.26 -0.56 -17.50
C GLU A 13 4.81 -1.34 -16.30
N LEU A 14 6.13 -1.41 -16.16
CA LEU A 14 6.78 -2.11 -15.05
C LEU A 14 6.56 -1.37 -13.72
N ILE A 15 6.61 -0.03 -13.73
CA ILE A 15 6.25 0.82 -12.59
C ILE A 15 4.76 0.67 -12.27
N GLY A 16 3.88 0.71 -13.27
CA GLY A 16 2.45 0.53 -13.10
C GLY A 16 2.09 -0.83 -12.49
N LEU A 17 2.73 -1.90 -12.97
CA LEU A 17 2.56 -3.25 -12.43
C LEU A 17 3.04 -3.32 -10.97
N LEU A 18 4.20 -2.73 -10.66
CA LEU A 18 4.70 -2.64 -9.28
C LEU A 18 3.73 -1.90 -8.38
N LEU A 19 3.19 -0.75 -8.81
CA LEU A 19 2.20 0.01 -8.04
C LEU A 19 0.90 -0.77 -7.83
N ILE A 20 0.45 -1.53 -8.83
CA ILE A 20 -0.72 -2.41 -8.70
C ILE A 20 -0.45 -3.52 -7.68
N ILE A 21 0.68 -4.23 -7.77
CA ILE A 21 1.07 -5.28 -6.81
C ILE A 21 1.18 -4.69 -5.40
N LEU A 22 1.76 -3.50 -5.27
CA LEU A 22 1.88 -2.77 -4.00
C LEU A 22 0.50 -2.39 -3.43
N GLY A 23 -0.40 -1.87 -4.26
CA GLY A 23 -1.77 -1.55 -3.86
C GLY A 23 -2.54 -2.79 -3.39
N VAL A 24 -2.42 -3.91 -4.10
CA VAL A 24 -3.02 -5.19 -3.72
C VAL A 24 -2.45 -5.70 -2.40
N ALA A 25 -1.13 -5.61 -2.18
CA ALA A 25 -0.51 -6.02 -0.92
C ALA A 25 -1.04 -5.23 0.29
N ILE A 26 -1.21 -3.91 0.15
CA ILE A 26 -1.82 -3.05 1.19
C ILE A 26 -3.23 -3.52 1.52
N LEU A 27 -4.03 -3.77 0.48
CA LEU A 27 -5.42 -4.18 0.62
C LEU A 27 -5.54 -5.55 1.31
N VAL A 28 -4.68 -6.50 0.95
CA VAL A 28 -4.61 -7.82 1.59
C VAL A 28 -4.22 -7.71 3.07
N ILE A 29 -3.22 -6.89 3.42
CA ILE A 29 -2.81 -6.71 4.82
C ILE A 29 -3.93 -6.07 5.65
N GLY A 30 -4.61 -5.06 5.10
CA GLY A 30 -5.77 -4.44 5.75
C GLY A 30 -6.89 -5.45 6.02
N LEU A 31 -7.20 -6.31 5.04
CA LEU A 31 -8.16 -7.40 5.21
C LEU A 31 -7.67 -8.41 6.27
N VAL A 32 -6.41 -8.82 6.24
CA VAL A 32 -5.85 -9.76 7.22
C VAL A 32 -5.97 -9.21 8.65
N ILE A 33 -5.69 -7.93 8.88
CA ILE A 33 -5.87 -7.29 10.20
C ILE A 33 -7.35 -7.23 10.59
N ALA A 34 -8.24 -6.94 9.64
CA ALA A 34 -9.67 -6.84 9.91
C ALA A 34 -10.32 -8.19 10.23
N TYR A 35 -9.91 -9.26 9.55
CA TYR A 35 -10.50 -10.60 9.67
C TYR A 35 -9.76 -11.56 10.61
N THR A 36 -8.53 -11.22 11.05
CA THR A 36 -7.77 -12.02 12.02
C THR A 36 -7.93 -11.46 13.44
N PRO A 37 -8.60 -12.18 14.36
CA PRO A 37 -8.90 -11.66 15.70
C PRO A 37 -7.66 -11.28 16.53
N GLU A 38 -6.57 -12.03 16.36
CA GLU A 38 -5.31 -11.83 17.09
C GLU A 38 -4.62 -10.54 16.68
N LEU A 39 -4.55 -10.27 15.38
CA LEU A 39 -3.99 -9.02 14.83
C LEU A 39 -4.86 -7.82 15.21
N ARG A 40 -6.18 -7.99 15.23
CA ARG A 40 -7.11 -6.96 15.70
C ARG A 40 -6.91 -6.63 17.18
N ARG A 41 -6.63 -7.63 18.03
CA ARG A 41 -6.29 -7.44 19.45
C ARG A 41 -4.98 -6.68 19.61
N LEU A 42 -3.94 -7.05 18.87
CA LEU A 42 -2.66 -6.35 18.84
C LEU A 42 -2.84 -4.90 18.40
N TYR A 43 -3.59 -4.64 17.33
CA TYR A 43 -3.92 -3.28 16.87
C TYR A 43 -4.64 -2.46 17.96
N ASN A 44 -5.55 -3.09 18.70
CA ASN A 44 -6.26 -2.41 19.78
C ASN A 44 -5.39 -2.07 21.01
N GLN A 45 -4.25 -2.75 21.19
CA GLN A 45 -3.28 -2.47 22.26
C GLN A 45 -2.36 -1.30 21.96
N ILE A 46 -2.32 -0.84 20.70
CA ILE A 46 -1.51 0.30 20.30
C ILE A 46 -2.16 1.58 20.86
N PRO A 47 -1.39 2.57 21.34
CA PRO A 47 -1.98 3.80 21.84
C PRO A 47 -2.77 4.51 20.73
N ASP A 48 -3.88 5.14 21.08
CA ASP A 48 -4.81 5.75 20.12
C ASP A 48 -4.14 6.80 19.21
N ASP A 49 -3.10 7.48 19.73
CA ASP A 49 -2.30 8.46 18.98
C ASP A 49 -1.52 7.82 17.81
N PHE A 50 -1.19 6.52 17.90
CA PHE A 50 -0.43 5.79 16.87
C PHE A 50 -1.31 4.92 15.96
N LYS A 51 -2.54 4.63 16.35
CA LYS A 51 -3.51 3.90 15.51
C LYS A 51 -3.68 4.49 14.10
N PRO A 52 -3.87 5.81 13.91
CA PRO A 52 -4.04 6.38 12.57
C PRO A 52 -2.78 6.28 11.70
N LEU A 53 -1.58 6.12 12.27
CA LEU A 53 -0.37 5.86 11.49
C LEU A 53 -0.36 4.45 10.91
N ILE A 54 -1.07 3.51 11.55
CA ILE A 54 -1.10 2.11 11.18
C ILE A 54 -2.31 1.80 10.31
N LEU A 55 -3.47 2.36 10.64
CA LEU A 55 -4.70 2.12 9.89
C LEU A 55 -5.63 3.34 9.98
N ILE A 56 -6.01 3.84 8.80
CA ILE A 56 -7.07 4.83 8.61
C ILE A 56 -8.20 4.12 7.89
N SER A 57 -9.36 4.03 8.53
CA SER A 57 -10.58 3.53 7.91
C SER A 57 -11.50 4.69 7.57
N VAL A 58 -11.84 4.86 6.29
CA VAL A 58 -12.83 5.83 5.83
C VAL A 58 -14.03 5.06 5.28
N ARG A 59 -15.20 5.29 5.86
CA ARG A 59 -16.46 4.76 5.36
C ARG A 59 -17.01 5.69 4.29
N ILE A 60 -17.16 5.21 3.06
CA ILE A 60 -17.81 5.92 1.96
C ILE A 60 -19.06 5.14 1.56
N GLY A 61 -20.22 5.61 2.02
CA GLY A 61 -21.49 4.89 1.83
C GLY A 61 -21.49 3.54 2.53
N SER A 62 -21.61 2.46 1.76
CA SER A 62 -21.57 1.06 2.23
C SER A 62 -20.19 0.42 2.19
N VAL A 63 -19.16 1.15 1.73
CA VAL A 63 -17.80 0.63 1.56
C VAL A 63 -16.89 1.19 2.65
N ASP A 64 -16.26 0.30 3.42
CA ASP A 64 -15.19 0.66 4.37
C ASP A 64 -13.83 0.53 3.68
N ILE A 65 -13.17 1.67 3.45
CA ILE A 65 -11.83 1.73 2.84
C ILE A 65 -10.82 1.79 3.98
N MET A 66 -9.95 0.77 4.07
CA MET A 66 -8.86 0.72 5.06
C MET A 66 -7.52 0.98 4.37
N ILE A 67 -6.77 1.96 4.90
CA ILE A 67 -5.49 2.41 4.37
C ILE A 67 -4.46 2.39 5.50
N SER A 68 -3.25 1.91 5.25
CA SER A 68 -2.15 1.93 6.23
C SER A 68 -1.08 2.95 5.82
N PRO A 69 -1.03 4.16 6.43
CA PRO A 69 -0.06 5.18 6.06
C PRO A 69 1.40 4.74 6.20
N ILE A 70 1.72 4.01 7.27
CA ILE A 70 3.07 3.50 7.48
C ILE A 70 3.46 2.47 6.41
N LEU A 71 2.50 1.64 5.98
CA LEU A 71 2.72 0.67 4.92
C LEU A 71 2.94 1.39 3.59
N ILE A 72 2.14 2.42 3.28
CA ILE A 72 2.36 3.26 2.11
C ILE A 72 3.78 3.86 2.15
N ALA A 73 4.19 4.44 3.27
CA ALA A 73 5.52 5.05 3.40
C ALA A 73 6.66 4.04 3.18
N VAL A 74 6.60 2.86 3.83
CA VAL A 74 7.59 1.79 3.65
C VAL A 74 7.65 1.32 2.20
N LEU A 75 6.49 1.14 1.57
CA LEU A 75 6.39 0.72 0.19
C LEU A 75 6.89 1.78 -0.79
N THR A 76 6.63 3.06 -0.53
CA THR A 76 7.19 4.16 -1.30
C THR A 76 8.72 4.18 -1.20
N ILE A 77 9.28 3.98 -0.01
CA ILE A 77 10.74 3.89 0.17
C ILE A 77 11.31 2.71 -0.62
N LEU A 78 10.72 1.53 -0.50
CA LEU A 78 11.14 0.34 -1.26
C LEU A 78 11.09 0.58 -2.77
N TYR A 79 10.02 1.22 -3.25
CA TYR A 79 9.88 1.61 -4.65
C TYR A 79 11.01 2.57 -5.09
N LEU A 80 11.31 3.59 -4.29
CA LEU A 80 12.40 4.53 -4.58
C LEU A 80 13.76 3.81 -4.61
N ILE A 81 14.03 2.90 -3.67
CA ILE A 81 15.26 2.08 -3.67
C ILE A 81 15.36 1.27 -4.97
N LEU A 82 14.30 0.58 -5.36
CA LEU A 82 14.24 -0.23 -6.59
C LEU A 82 14.41 0.62 -7.87
N LEU A 83 13.77 1.80 -7.90
CA LEU A 83 13.82 2.70 -9.04
C LEU A 83 15.21 3.33 -9.20
N TYR A 84 15.81 3.78 -8.10
CA TYR A 84 17.11 4.45 -8.10
C TYR A 84 18.30 3.50 -7.95
N LYS A 85 18.06 2.18 -7.80
CA LYS A 85 19.10 1.16 -7.52
C LYS A 85 20.04 1.59 -6.39
N LEU A 86 19.46 2.15 -5.33
CA LEU A 86 20.20 2.49 -4.11
C LEU A 86 20.63 1.23 -3.37
#